data_AF-A0A969FK51-F1
#
_entry.id   AF-A0A969FK51-F1
#
_cell.length_a   1.000
_cell.length_b   1.000
_cell.length_c   1.000
_cell.angle_alpha   90.00
_cell.angle_beta   90.00
_cell.angle_gamma   90.00
#
_symmetry.space_group_name_H-M   'P 1'
#
loop_
_entity.id
_entity.type
_entity.pdbx_description
1 polymer ?
#
loop_
_entity_poly.entity_id
_entity_poly.type
_entity_poly.pdbx_seq_one_letter_code
_entity_poly.pdbx_strand_id
1 'polypeptide(L)'
;MQLSIDLALELDTQIALLTIYYQLAQVLKKNFTVCPSILVDPRRTTLIFELDSDMWLFAMAYVVSLPFMEAPEIHTQLDRLLDILCTKEREQLGASQLLQIQRLRMAFHQTRDLMRQKPIKPDTCGLPINHNFLAASTQLTLTNSDNQVLDVYRSSQFGKRSSLTSAQINRNSDASETLPPNSSLPQSPAVFDFVKIAATSNDTRKP
;
A
#
# COMPACT_ATOMS: atom_id res chain seq x y z
N MET A 1 2.81 7.44 -4.85
CA MET A 1 2.67 6.51 -3.69
C MET A 1 4.00 5.83 -3.42
N GLN A 2 4.21 5.33 -2.21
CA GLN A 2 5.45 4.65 -1.83
C GLN A 2 5.20 3.38 -1.01
N LEU A 3 5.84 2.28 -1.41
CA LEU A 3 5.95 1.03 -0.65
C LEU A 3 7.41 0.84 -0.23
N SER A 4 7.66 0.80 1.07
CA SER A 4 8.99 0.59 1.63
C SER A 4 9.09 -0.80 2.22
N ILE A 5 10.21 -1.48 1.96
CA ILE A 5 10.51 -2.84 2.38
C ILE A 5 11.81 -2.78 3.19
N ASP A 6 11.81 -3.29 4.41
CA ASP A 6 13.00 -3.31 5.27
C ASP A 6 13.97 -4.45 4.91
N LEU A 7 14.30 -4.54 3.63
CA LEU A 7 15.38 -5.36 3.11
C LEU A 7 15.99 -4.67 1.88
N ALA A 8 17.30 -4.80 1.70
CA ALA A 8 17.97 -4.36 0.49
C ALA A 8 17.56 -5.25 -0.70
N LEU A 9 17.42 -4.66 -1.88
CA LEU A 9 17.05 -5.36 -3.09
C LEU A 9 18.28 -6.02 -3.72
N GLU A 10 18.19 -7.33 -3.95
CA GLU A 10 19.19 -8.08 -4.70
C GLU A 10 18.78 -8.20 -6.18
N LEU A 11 19.76 -8.44 -7.07
CA LEU A 11 19.55 -8.47 -8.52
C LEU A 11 18.47 -9.48 -8.95
N ASP A 12 18.54 -10.72 -8.47
CA ASP A 12 17.57 -11.77 -8.83
C ASP A 12 16.15 -11.39 -8.40
N THR A 13 16.04 -10.81 -7.20
CA THR A 13 14.79 -10.30 -6.65
C THR A 13 14.25 -9.13 -7.45
N GLN A 14 15.12 -8.22 -7.90
CA GLN A 14 14.72 -7.10 -8.77
C GLN A 14 14.11 -7.61 -10.07
N ILE A 15 14.76 -8.58 -10.73
CA ILE A 15 14.28 -9.15 -11.99
C ILE A 15 12.93 -9.85 -11.78
N ALA A 16 12.81 -10.66 -10.72
CA ALA A 16 11.57 -11.33 -10.39
C ALA A 16 10.43 -10.32 -10.08
N LEU A 17 10.71 -9.29 -9.28
CA LEU A 17 9.73 -8.26 -8.91
C LEU A 17 9.25 -7.46 -10.12
N LEU A 18 10.16 -7.03 -11.01
CA LEU A 18 9.81 -6.35 -12.25
C LEU A 18 8.97 -7.24 -13.17
N THR A 19 9.27 -8.55 -13.20
CA THR A 19 8.49 -9.52 -13.98
C THR A 19 7.07 -9.66 -13.43
N ILE A 20 6.91 -9.73 -12.11
CA ILE A 20 5.59 -9.75 -11.47
C ILE A 20 4.81 -8.48 -11.78
N TYR A 21 5.42 -7.30 -11.64
CA TYR A 21 4.74 -6.04 -11.96
C TYR A 21 4.41 -5.90 -13.45
N TYR A 22 5.26 -6.41 -14.33
CA TYR A 22 4.94 -6.50 -15.75
C TYR A 22 3.70 -7.38 -16.00
N GLN A 23 3.60 -8.55 -15.36
CA GLN A 23 2.41 -9.40 -15.48
C GLN A 23 1.15 -8.71 -14.93
N LEU A 24 1.27 -8.01 -13.79
CA LEU A 24 0.16 -7.23 -13.23
C LEU A 24 -0.29 -6.13 -14.19
N ALA A 25 0.66 -5.45 -14.84
CA ALA A 25 0.39 -4.48 -15.89
C ALA A 25 -0.40 -5.09 -17.05
N GLN A 26 -0.06 -6.30 -17.49
CA GLN A 26 -0.77 -6.98 -18.58
C GLN A 26 -2.23 -7.32 -18.22
N VAL A 27 -2.53 -7.61 -16.96
CA VAL A 27 -3.90 -7.87 -16.49
C VAL A 27 -4.70 -6.57 -16.43
N LEU A 28 -4.10 -5.50 -15.92
CA LEU A 28 -4.74 -4.19 -15.73
C LEU A 28 -4.81 -3.35 -17.02
N LYS A 29 -3.99 -3.69 -18.02
CA LYS A 29 -3.88 -3.08 -19.35
C LYS A 29 -3.75 -1.56 -19.31
N LYS A 30 -4.90 -0.84 -19.30
CA LYS A 30 -4.98 0.62 -19.46
C LYS A 30 -4.69 1.40 -18.18
N ASN A 31 -4.82 0.76 -17.01
CA ASN A 31 -4.83 1.49 -15.72
C ASN A 31 -3.54 1.30 -14.93
N PHE A 32 -2.60 0.50 -15.46
CA PHE A 32 -1.29 0.21 -14.86
C PHE A 32 -0.24 0.29 -15.96
N THR A 33 0.17 1.51 -16.28
CA THR A 33 1.26 1.81 -17.22
C THR A 33 2.55 2.19 -16.49
N VAL A 34 2.51 2.21 -15.16
CA VAL A 34 3.53 2.82 -14.32
C VAL A 34 4.59 1.78 -13.95
N CYS A 35 5.81 2.01 -14.39
CA CYS A 35 6.99 1.32 -13.88
C CYS A 35 7.40 1.98 -12.55
N PRO A 36 7.63 1.21 -11.46
CA PRO A 36 8.09 1.80 -10.23
C PRO A 36 9.51 2.37 -10.39
N SER A 37 9.74 3.54 -9.82
CA SER A 37 11.09 3.96 -9.48
C SER A 37 11.55 3.18 -8.25
N ILE A 38 12.74 2.59 -8.33
CA ILE A 38 13.30 1.75 -7.26
C ILE A 38 14.49 2.48 -6.64
N LEU A 39 14.40 2.77 -5.35
CA LEU A 39 15.51 3.27 -4.54
C LEU A 39 15.99 2.14 -3.66
N VAL A 40 17.28 1.81 -3.75
CA VAL A 40 17.90 0.72 -2.99
C VAL A 40 18.93 1.32 -2.04
N ASP A 41 18.59 1.30 -0.75
CA ASP A 41 19.50 1.60 0.34
C ASP A 41 20.09 0.30 0.92
N PRO A 42 21.23 0.36 1.65
CA PRO A 42 21.86 -0.83 2.22
C PRO A 42 20.99 -1.68 3.16
N ARG A 43 19.84 -1.16 3.61
CA ARG A 43 18.93 -1.84 4.55
C ARG A 43 17.47 -1.80 4.12
N ARG A 44 17.15 -1.09 3.04
CA ARG A 44 15.77 -0.80 2.67
C ARG A 44 15.65 -0.67 1.17
N THR A 45 14.53 -1.13 0.65
CA THR A 45 14.11 -0.87 -0.70
C THR A 45 12.85 -0.04 -0.67
N THR A 46 12.81 1.00 -1.50
CA THR A 46 11.65 1.86 -1.63
C THR A 46 11.19 1.84 -3.09
N LEU A 47 9.96 1.38 -3.27
CA LEU A 47 9.26 1.35 -4.55
C LEU A 47 8.34 2.56 -4.61
N ILE A 48 8.53 3.41 -5.61
CA ILE A 48 7.75 4.63 -5.82
C ILE A 48 6.94 4.45 -7.09
N PHE A 49 5.62 4.60 -6.98
CA PHE A 49 4.70 4.57 -8.11
C PHE A 49 4.08 5.94 -8.27
N GLU A 50 4.32 6.56 -9.43
CA GLU A 50 3.73 7.83 -9.84
C GLU A 50 2.45 7.54 -10.61
N LEU A 51 1.32 8.08 -10.15
CA LEU A 51 0.02 7.85 -10.78
C LEU A 51 -0.50 9.15 -11.37
N ASP A 52 -1.11 9.07 -12.55
CA ASP A 52 -1.70 10.23 -13.23
C ASP A 52 -2.98 10.73 -12.54
N SER A 53 -3.57 9.94 -11.64
CA SER A 53 -4.82 10.28 -10.97
C SER A 53 -4.94 9.65 -9.59
N ASP A 54 -5.35 10.46 -8.62
CA ASP A 54 -5.61 10.06 -7.24
C ASP A 54 -6.71 8.99 -7.12
N MET A 55 -7.58 8.90 -8.13
CA MET A 55 -8.63 7.88 -8.24
C MET A 55 -8.08 6.45 -8.16
N TRP A 56 -6.83 6.24 -8.58
CA TRP A 56 -6.20 4.93 -8.62
C TRP A 56 -5.36 4.62 -7.38
N LEU A 57 -5.15 5.56 -6.45
CA LEU A 57 -4.21 5.38 -5.33
C LEU A 57 -4.52 4.12 -4.51
N PHE A 58 -5.76 3.93 -4.09
CA PHE A 58 -6.16 2.76 -3.28
C PHE A 58 -6.12 1.46 -4.10
N ALA A 59 -6.56 1.50 -5.35
CA ALA A 59 -6.55 0.35 -6.25
C ALA A 59 -5.11 -0.11 -6.56
N MET A 60 -4.21 0.84 -6.78
CA MET A 60 -2.79 0.59 -7.00
C MET A 60 -2.13 0.07 -5.73
N ALA A 61 -2.47 0.62 -4.57
CA ALA A 61 -2.00 0.11 -3.28
C ALA A 61 -2.28 -1.38 -3.08
N TYR A 62 -3.49 -1.80 -3.46
CA TYR A 62 -3.89 -3.20 -3.42
C TYR A 62 -3.02 -4.06 -4.35
N VAL A 63 -2.80 -3.60 -5.58
CA VAL A 63 -2.06 -4.35 -6.62
C VAL A 63 -0.59 -4.47 -6.27
N VAL A 64 0.06 -3.38 -5.90
CA VAL A 64 1.52 -3.37 -5.69
C VAL A 64 1.94 -4.14 -4.44
N SER A 65 1.02 -4.35 -3.50
CA SER A 65 1.24 -5.15 -2.30
C SER A 65 1.08 -6.65 -2.52
N LEU A 66 0.43 -7.10 -3.61
CA LEU A 66 0.16 -8.53 -3.88
C LEU A 66 1.37 -9.46 -3.76
N PRO A 67 2.60 -9.08 -4.17
CA PRO A 67 3.73 -10.00 -4.08
C PRO A 67 4.19 -10.29 -2.65
N PHE A 68 3.81 -9.46 -1.68
CA PHE A 68 4.36 -9.47 -0.32
C PHE A 68 3.51 -10.30 0.64
N MET A 69 4.15 -10.88 1.67
CA MET A 69 3.44 -11.70 2.66
C MET A 69 2.41 -10.92 3.48
N GLU A 70 2.67 -9.64 3.76
CA GLU A 70 1.78 -8.75 4.53
C GLU A 70 0.62 -8.18 3.67
N ALA A 71 0.42 -8.67 2.44
CA ALA A 71 -0.67 -8.25 1.56
C ALA A 71 -2.06 -8.35 2.22
N PRO A 72 -2.43 -9.46 2.92
CA PRO A 72 -3.75 -9.57 3.55
C PRO A 72 -4.03 -8.48 4.58
N GLU A 73 -3.03 -8.11 5.39
CA GLU A 73 -3.13 -7.05 6.38
C GLU A 73 -3.26 -5.68 5.70
N ILE A 74 -2.46 -5.42 4.66
CA ILE A 74 -2.56 -4.21 3.84
C ILE A 74 -3.96 -4.10 3.21
N HIS A 75 -4.49 -5.18 2.65
CA HIS A 75 -5.81 -5.20 2.00
C HIS A 75 -6.93 -4.94 2.99
N THR A 76 -6.88 -5.58 4.17
CA THR A 76 -7.84 -5.34 5.26
C THR A 76 -7.82 -3.87 5.69
N GLN A 77 -6.64 -3.28 5.75
CA GLN A 77 -6.46 -1.90 6.13
C GLN A 77 -6.97 -0.92 5.06
N LEU A 78 -6.76 -1.22 3.77
CA LEU A 78 -7.36 -0.47 2.66
C LEU A 78 -8.89 -0.52 2.69
N ASP A 79 -9.48 -1.71 2.91
CA ASP A 79 -10.93 -1.85 3.04
C ASP A 79 -11.48 -0.99 4.21
N ARG A 80 -10.83 -1.03 5.38
CA ARG A 80 -11.21 -0.19 6.53
C ARG A 80 -11.16 1.31 6.23
N LEU A 81 -10.13 1.78 5.52
CA LEU A 81 -10.02 3.18 5.13
C LEU A 81 -11.16 3.61 4.21
N LEU A 82 -11.56 2.75 3.27
CA LEU A 82 -12.69 3.00 2.38
C LEU A 82 -14.04 2.97 3.11
N ASP A 83 -14.18 2.10 4.11
CA ASP A 83 -15.38 2.06 4.96
C ASP A 83 -15.49 3.32 5.85
N ILE A 84 -14.36 3.84 6.35
CA ILE A 84 -14.31 5.11 7.06
C ILE A 84 -14.83 6.24 6.17
N LEU A 85 -14.44 6.25 4.89
CA LEU A 85 -14.97 7.23 3.93
C LEU A 85 -16.49 7.11 3.82
N CYS A 86 -17.05 5.90 3.80
CA CYS A 86 -18.50 5.67 3.67
C CYS A 86 -19.33 6.04 4.92
N THR A 87 -18.75 5.98 6.12
CA THR A 87 -19.51 6.18 7.37
C THR A 87 -19.76 7.66 7.69
N LYS A 88 -18.82 8.56 7.37
CA LYS A 88 -19.04 10.02 7.56
C LYS A 88 -19.56 10.75 6.32
N GLU A 89 -19.79 10.04 5.22
CA GLU A 89 -20.37 10.59 3.99
C GLU A 89 -21.69 11.35 4.22
N ARG A 90 -22.45 11.02 5.27
CA ARG A 90 -23.83 11.49 5.39
C ARG A 90 -24.03 12.85 6.03
N GLU A 91 -23.07 13.39 6.76
CA GLU A 91 -23.35 14.54 7.63
C GLU A 91 -22.77 15.87 7.12
N GLN A 92 -21.74 15.88 6.26
CA GLN A 92 -20.97 17.11 5.96
C GLN A 92 -20.39 17.25 4.54
N LEU A 93 -20.64 16.32 3.61
CA LEU A 93 -20.03 16.35 2.27
C LEU A 93 -21.00 16.84 1.19
N GLY A 94 -20.47 17.59 0.22
CA GLY A 94 -21.22 18.01 -0.98
C GLY A 94 -21.36 16.86 -1.99
N ALA A 95 -22.35 16.94 -2.89
CA ALA A 95 -22.66 15.89 -3.87
C ALA A 95 -21.46 15.48 -4.75
N SER A 96 -20.58 16.44 -5.11
CA SER A 96 -19.37 16.16 -5.89
C SER A 96 -18.38 15.26 -5.13
N GLN A 97 -18.19 15.52 -3.83
CA GLN A 97 -17.27 14.75 -2.98
C GLN A 97 -17.80 13.33 -2.77
N LEU A 98 -19.11 13.17 -2.58
CA LEU A 98 -19.76 11.86 -2.51
C LEU A 98 -19.54 11.06 -3.80
N LEU A 99 -19.73 11.69 -4.96
CA LEU A 99 -19.52 11.04 -6.25
C LEU A 99 -18.06 10.61 -6.45
N GLN A 100 -17.10 11.42 -6.00
CA GLN A 100 -15.68 11.08 -6.06
C GLN A 100 -15.33 9.87 -5.19
N ILE A 101 -15.80 9.84 -3.94
CA ILE A 101 -15.59 8.71 -3.03
C ILE A 101 -16.21 7.43 -3.62
N GLN A 102 -17.43 7.52 -4.16
CA GLN A 102 -18.07 6.40 -4.85
C GLN A 102 -17.24 5.89 -6.01
N ARG A 103 -16.73 6.78 -6.87
CA ARG A 103 -15.88 6.40 -8.01
C ARG A 103 -14.59 5.72 -7.56
N LEU A 104 -13.97 6.22 -6.49
CA LEU A 104 -12.73 5.68 -5.93
C LEU A 104 -12.97 4.27 -5.39
N ARG A 105 -14.07 4.08 -4.66
CA ARG A 105 -14.49 2.77 -4.16
C ARG A 105 -14.81 1.78 -5.29
N MET A 106 -15.52 2.23 -6.32
CA MET A 106 -15.78 1.39 -7.49
C MET A 106 -14.48 0.95 -8.16
N ALA A 107 -13.54 1.87 -8.39
CA ALA A 107 -12.24 1.55 -8.99
C ALA A 107 -11.48 0.51 -8.15
N PHE A 108 -11.43 0.70 -6.82
CA PHE A 108 -10.81 -0.25 -5.90
C PHE A 108 -11.43 -1.65 -5.97
N HIS A 109 -12.76 -1.76 -5.86
CA HIS A 109 -13.43 -3.06 -5.88
C HIS A 109 -13.33 -3.75 -7.24
N GLN A 110 -13.46 -3.01 -8.35
CA GLN A 110 -13.28 -3.57 -9.70
C GLN A 110 -11.88 -4.13 -9.89
N THR A 111 -10.84 -3.40 -9.44
CA THR A 111 -9.46 -3.88 -9.50
C THR A 111 -9.26 -5.13 -8.64
N ARG A 112 -9.79 -5.14 -7.41
CA ARG A 112 -9.71 -6.31 -6.51
C ARG A 112 -10.38 -7.54 -7.13
N ASP A 113 -11.57 -7.37 -7.68
CA ASP A 113 -12.33 -8.48 -8.25
C ASP A 113 -11.65 -9.01 -9.52
N LEU A 114 -11.08 -8.13 -10.36
CA LEU A 114 -10.27 -8.52 -11.51
C LEU A 114 -9.06 -9.35 -11.08
N MET A 115 -8.34 -8.94 -10.02
CA MET A 115 -7.19 -9.67 -9.50
C MET A 115 -7.55 -11.03 -8.90
N ARG A 116 -8.73 -11.15 -8.30
CA ARG A 116 -9.27 -12.45 -7.85
C ARG A 116 -9.56 -13.39 -9.02
N GLN A 117 -10.06 -12.86 -10.14
CA GLN A 117 -10.35 -13.66 -11.34
C GLN A 117 -9.09 -14.05 -12.10
N LYS A 118 -8.03 -13.24 -12.03
CA LYS A 118 -6.75 -13.44 -12.73
C LYS A 118 -5.58 -13.33 -11.74
N PRO A 119 -5.43 -14.30 -10.83
CA PRO A 119 -4.39 -14.25 -9.83
C PRO A 119 -3.02 -14.39 -10.47
N ILE A 120 -2.10 -13.50 -10.11
CA ILE A 120 -0.68 -13.60 -10.44
C ILE A 120 0.04 -14.05 -9.18
N LYS A 121 0.72 -15.19 -9.24
CA LYS A 121 1.50 -15.70 -8.11
C LYS A 121 2.99 -15.42 -8.36
N PRO A 122 3.75 -14.97 -7.35
CA PRO A 122 5.20 -14.78 -7.49
C PRO A 122 5.91 -16.01 -8.08
N ASP A 123 5.54 -17.20 -7.60
CA ASP A 123 6.13 -18.48 -8.03
C ASP A 123 5.82 -18.85 -9.48
N THR A 124 4.76 -18.28 -10.08
CA THR A 124 4.38 -18.56 -11.47
C THR A 124 5.25 -17.84 -12.49
N CYS A 125 6.14 -16.95 -12.06
CA CYS A 125 7.05 -16.23 -12.95
C CYS A 125 8.27 -17.06 -13.39
N GLY A 126 8.51 -18.24 -12.80
CA GLY A 126 9.62 -19.13 -13.16
C GLY A 126 11.01 -18.56 -12.86
N LEU A 127 11.08 -17.48 -12.08
CA LEU A 127 12.32 -16.81 -11.68
C LEU A 127 12.58 -17.06 -10.20
N PRO A 128 13.85 -17.23 -9.79
CA PRO A 128 14.20 -17.30 -8.39
C PRO A 128 13.88 -15.97 -7.73
N ILE A 129 12.94 -15.97 -6.78
CA ILE A 129 12.63 -14.80 -5.96
C ILE A 129 13.12 -15.05 -4.54
N ASN A 130 13.82 -14.09 -3.96
CA ASN A 130 14.23 -14.18 -2.56
C ASN A 130 12.99 -14.08 -1.68
N HIS A 131 12.51 -15.22 -1.16
CA HIS A 131 11.33 -15.26 -0.29
C HIS A 131 11.51 -14.41 0.97
N ASN A 132 12.73 -14.19 1.44
CA ASN A 132 12.98 -13.30 2.58
C ASN A 132 12.65 -11.84 2.24
N PHE A 133 12.82 -11.43 0.97
CA PHE A 133 12.43 -10.10 0.52
C PHE A 133 10.91 -9.92 0.50
N LEU A 134 10.18 -10.93 0.02
CA LEU A 134 8.71 -10.91 0.02
C LEU A 134 8.12 -11.00 1.44
N ALA A 135 8.84 -11.63 2.36
CA ALA A 135 8.49 -11.77 3.77
C ALA A 135 8.98 -10.61 4.65
N ALA A 136 9.79 -9.69 4.11
CA ALA A 136 10.33 -8.57 4.86
C ALA A 136 9.21 -7.60 5.27
N SER A 137 9.38 -6.96 6.43
CA SER A 137 8.42 -5.99 6.94
C SER A 137 8.24 -4.81 5.98
N THR A 138 6.99 -4.39 5.80
CA THR A 138 6.64 -3.34 4.85
C THR A 138 5.97 -2.12 5.51
N GLN A 139 6.10 -0.97 4.85
CA GLN A 139 5.32 0.24 5.11
C GLN A 139 4.74 0.75 3.80
N LEU A 140 3.45 1.04 3.79
CA LEU A 140 2.73 1.55 2.64
C LEU A 140 2.18 2.95 2.94
N THR A 141 2.51 3.89 2.04
CA THR A 141 2.08 5.28 2.12
C THR A 141 1.50 5.73 0.79
N LEU A 142 0.41 6.48 0.86
CA LEU A 142 -0.21 7.12 -0.30
C LEU A 142 0.10 8.61 -0.27
N THR A 143 0.34 9.17 -1.43
CA THR A 143 0.53 10.60 -1.62
C THR A 143 -0.41 11.02 -2.73
N ASN A 144 -1.29 11.98 -2.46
CA ASN A 144 -2.21 12.51 -3.47
C ASN A 144 -1.55 13.64 -4.28
N SER A 145 -2.26 14.15 -5.28
CA SER A 145 -1.81 15.25 -6.14
C SER A 145 -1.56 16.57 -5.40
N ASP A 146 -2.13 16.72 -4.20
CA ASP A 146 -1.93 17.87 -3.30
C ASP A 146 -0.75 17.68 -2.33
N ASN A 147 0.09 16.66 -2.54
CA ASN A 147 1.21 16.27 -1.68
C ASN A 147 0.80 15.91 -0.23
N GLN A 148 -0.47 15.63 0.02
CA GLN A 148 -0.90 15.09 1.30
C GLN A 148 -0.50 13.63 1.38
N VAL A 149 -0.04 13.20 2.56
CA VAL A 149 0.43 11.83 2.80
C VAL A 149 -0.53 11.11 3.73
N LEU A 150 -0.89 9.89 3.36
CA LEU A 150 -1.69 8.97 4.15
C LEU A 150 -0.89 7.70 4.42
N ASP A 151 -0.52 7.48 5.68
CA ASP A 151 0.07 6.22 6.14
C ASP A 151 -1.00 5.12 6.14
N VAL A 152 -1.02 4.28 5.12
CA VAL A 152 -2.02 3.21 5.01
C VAL A 152 -1.70 2.10 5.99
N TYR A 153 -0.49 1.56 5.90
CA TYR A 153 -0.07 0.39 6.64
C TYR A 153 1.39 0.54 7.06
N ARG A 154 1.69 0.03 8.24
CA ARG A 154 3.06 -0.11 8.74
C ARG A 154 3.16 -1.37 9.57
N SER A 155 4.02 -2.28 9.15
CA SER A 155 4.30 -3.48 9.93
C SER A 155 4.85 -3.11 11.31
N SER A 156 4.46 -3.88 12.32
CA SER A 156 4.91 -3.64 13.69
C SER A 156 6.43 -3.81 13.87
N GLN A 157 7.08 -4.57 12.99
CA GLN A 157 8.52 -4.80 13.01
C GLN A 157 9.27 -3.82 12.09
N PHE A 158 8.57 -2.99 11.32
CA PHE A 158 9.17 -2.05 10.39
C PHE A 158 10.04 -1.00 11.12
N GLY A 159 11.32 -0.94 10.77
CA GLY A 159 12.36 -0.10 11.35
C GLY A 159 12.87 -0.59 12.70
N LYS A 160 12.32 -1.68 13.24
CA LYS A 160 12.77 -2.25 14.51
C LYS A 160 13.92 -3.20 14.25
N ARG A 161 15.04 -2.96 14.93
CA ARG A 161 16.06 -3.99 15.08
C ARG A 161 15.45 -5.06 15.98
N SER A 162 15.25 -6.29 15.49
CA SER A 162 15.30 -7.40 16.42
C SER A 162 16.75 -7.44 16.91
N SER A 163 16.97 -6.90 18.10
CA SER A 163 18.17 -7.24 18.84
C SER A 163 18.03 -8.72 19.17
N LEU A 164 18.43 -9.60 18.25
CA LEU A 164 18.89 -10.93 18.58
C LEU A 164 20.20 -10.74 19.35
N THR A 165 20.05 -10.24 20.58
CA THR A 165 21.07 -10.33 21.60
C THR A 165 21.16 -11.82 21.91
N SER A 166 22.33 -12.38 21.72
CA SER A 166 22.79 -13.66 22.26
C SER A 166 22.58 -13.68 23.78
N ALA A 167 21.35 -13.91 24.23
CA ALA A 167 20.99 -14.07 25.63
C ALA A 167 19.71 -14.92 25.77
N GLN A 168 19.74 -16.13 25.22
CA GLN A 168 18.88 -17.22 25.69
C GLN A 168 19.75 -18.26 26.40
N ILE A 169 20.28 -17.85 27.54
CA ILE A 169 20.54 -18.77 28.66
C ILE A 169 19.84 -18.16 29.87
N ASN A 170 18.80 -18.85 30.32
CA ASN A 170 18.05 -18.66 31.57
C ASN A 170 17.33 -17.32 31.81
N ARG A 171 15.99 -17.40 31.90
CA ARG A 171 15.26 -17.22 33.17
C ARG A 171 13.76 -17.49 32.99
N ASN A 172 13.27 -18.44 33.78
CA ASN A 172 11.87 -18.49 34.21
C ASN A 172 11.58 -17.28 35.09
N SER A 173 10.53 -16.53 34.77
CA SER A 173 9.68 -15.82 35.76
C SER A 173 8.59 -15.03 35.02
N ASP A 174 7.35 -15.25 35.48
CA ASP A 174 6.13 -14.47 35.19
C ASP A 174 6.37 -12.95 35.08
N ALA A 175 5.78 -12.32 34.05
CA ALA A 175 5.11 -11.02 34.15
C ALA A 175 4.54 -10.60 32.78
N SER A 176 3.22 -10.40 32.77
CA SER A 176 2.43 -9.50 31.92
C SER A 176 2.79 -9.36 30.43
N GLU A 177 1.93 -9.95 29.61
CA GLU A 177 1.72 -9.58 28.20
C GLU A 177 1.36 -8.08 28.09
N THR A 178 2.36 -7.23 27.91
CA THR A 178 2.15 -5.92 27.29
C THR A 178 1.94 -6.11 25.80
N LEU A 179 0.69 -5.90 25.37
CA LEU A 179 0.24 -5.85 23.98
C LEU A 179 1.20 -5.00 23.11
N PRO A 180 1.59 -5.47 21.92
CA PRO A 180 2.39 -4.67 20.98
C PRO A 180 1.60 -3.44 20.51
N PRO A 181 2.27 -2.30 20.20
CA PRO A 181 1.58 -1.10 19.75
C PRO A 181 0.95 -1.40 18.39
N ASN A 182 -0.37 -1.37 18.39
CA ASN A 182 -1.26 -1.53 17.25
C ASN A 182 -0.85 -0.63 16.08
N SER A 183 -1.03 -1.13 14.86
CA SER A 183 -1.11 -0.30 13.65
C SER A 183 -2.18 0.78 13.88
N SER A 184 -1.78 2.00 14.26
CA SER A 184 -2.73 3.08 14.49
C SER A 184 -3.30 3.46 13.13
N LEU A 185 -4.55 3.07 12.87
CA LEU A 185 -5.29 3.54 11.72
C LEU A 185 -5.23 5.08 11.68
N PRO A 186 -5.04 5.68 10.49
CA PRO A 186 -5.21 7.12 10.32
C PRO A 186 -6.54 7.57 10.92
N GLN A 187 -6.51 8.69 11.65
CA GLN A 187 -7.74 9.25 12.17
C GLN A 187 -8.65 9.62 11.01
N SER A 188 -9.94 9.34 11.15
CA SER A 188 -10.91 9.55 10.07
C SER A 188 -10.85 10.93 9.40
N PRO A 189 -10.70 12.08 10.10
CA PRO A 189 -10.55 13.39 9.45
C PRO A 189 -9.41 13.44 8.43
N ALA A 190 -8.26 12.83 8.73
CA ALA A 190 -7.11 12.80 7.83
C ALA A 190 -7.40 12.01 6.54
N VAL A 191 -8.19 10.93 6.63
CA VAL A 191 -8.60 10.14 5.45
C VAL A 191 -9.54 10.94 4.56
N PHE A 192 -10.45 11.72 5.16
CA PHE A 192 -11.35 12.60 4.41
C PHE A 192 -10.60 13.73 3.74
N ASP A 193 -9.75 14.45 4.48
CA ASP A 193 -8.97 15.55 3.93
C ASP A 193 -8.10 15.08 2.76
N PHE A 194 -7.49 13.89 2.88
CA PHE A 194 -6.72 13.25 1.82
C PHE A 194 -7.51 13.02 0.52
N VAL A 195 -8.80 12.68 0.60
CA VAL A 195 -9.63 12.45 -0.60
C VAL A 195 -10.31 13.75 -1.09
N LYS A 196 -10.50 14.73 -0.21
CA LYS A 196 -11.33 15.92 -0.44
C LYS A 196 -10.65 17.02 -1.27
N ILE A 197 -9.33 17.17 -1.19
CA ILE A 197 -8.65 18.31 -1.85
C ILE A 197 -8.47 18.09 -3.36
N ALA A 198 -8.35 16.83 -3.81
CA ALA A 198 -8.25 16.47 -5.22
C ALA A 198 -9.46 16.91 -6.10
N ALA A 199 -10.58 17.30 -5.50
CA ALA A 199 -11.79 17.73 -6.22
C ALA A 199 -11.78 19.20 -6.69
N THR A 200 -10.80 20.02 -6.28
CA THR A 200 -10.87 21.48 -6.46
C THR A 200 -10.09 22.06 -7.64
N SER A 201 -9.41 21.25 -8.45
CA SER A 201 -8.55 21.76 -9.53
C SER A 201 -9.22 21.82 -10.91
N ASN A 202 -10.43 22.41 -11.01
CA ASN A 202 -11.07 22.66 -12.30
C ASN A 202 -12.11 23.81 -12.26
N ASP A 203 -11.73 24.98 -11.77
CA ASP A 203 -12.38 26.21 -12.22
C ASP A 203 -11.48 27.42 -11.94
N THR A 204 -10.80 27.91 -12.98
CA THR A 204 -10.37 29.31 -13.20
C THR A 204 -9.18 29.34 -14.16
N ARG A 205 -9.49 29.36 -15.46
CA ARG A 205 -8.71 30.08 -16.49
C ARG A 205 -9.49 30.09 -17.80
N LYS A 206 -10.28 31.15 -17.99
CA LYS A 206 -10.57 31.69 -19.32
C LYS A 206 -9.94 33.08 -19.38
N PRO A 207 -9.04 33.38 -20.33
CA PRO A 207 -9.01 34.70 -20.94
C PRO A 207 -10.21 34.89 -21.87
#